data_AF-A0A3D1PQC0-F1
#
_entry.id   AF-A0A3D1PQC0-F1
#
_cell.length_a   1.000
_cell.length_b   1.000
_cell.length_c   1.000
_cell.angle_alpha   90.00
_cell.angle_beta   90.00
_cell.angle_gamma   90.00
#
_symmetry.space_group_name_H-M   'P 1'
#
loop_
_entity.id
_entity.type
_entity.pdbx_description
1 polymer ?
#
loop_
_entity_poly.entity_id
_entity_poly.type
_entity_poly.pdbx_seq_one_letter_code
_entity_poly.pdbx_strand_id
1 'polypeptide(L)'
;MKATRENPILYIVIPCYNEQEVLPITSKLFLKKITDLVAAGKISDDSRVLFVNDGSKDKTWSIICDLAKSDKHYIGISQSRNRGHQNAVLAGLMEAKDKCDITISIDCDGQDDINAMDAMVDAYVNDGCEVVYGVRSKRDTDT
;
A
#
# COMPACT_ATOMS: atom_id res chain seq x y z
N MET A 1 -0.53 23.20 -20.33
CA MET A 1 -1.52 22.33 -19.67
C MET A 1 -0.78 21.07 -19.27
N LYS A 2 -0.66 20.77 -17.96
CA LYS A 2 -0.22 19.44 -17.52
C LYS A 2 -1.33 18.47 -17.91
N ALA A 3 -0.99 17.35 -18.54
CA ALA A 3 -1.96 16.32 -18.85
C ALA A 3 -2.51 15.79 -17.52
N THR A 4 -3.81 15.93 -17.29
CA THR A 4 -4.50 15.31 -16.15
C THR A 4 -4.37 13.81 -16.32
N ARG A 5 -3.82 13.13 -15.30
CA ARG A 5 -3.67 11.68 -15.33
C ARG A 5 -5.02 11.05 -14.95
N GLU A 6 -5.78 10.62 -15.94
CA GLU A 6 -7.12 10.09 -15.67
C GLU A 6 -7.07 8.64 -15.20
N ASN A 7 -7.76 8.35 -14.09
CA ASN A 7 -8.01 7.01 -13.57
C ASN A 7 -6.76 6.10 -13.42
N PRO A 8 -5.72 6.54 -12.69
CA PRO A 8 -4.47 5.78 -12.54
C PRO A 8 -4.68 4.46 -11.78
N ILE A 9 -3.83 3.46 -12.08
CA ILE A 9 -3.72 2.23 -11.30
C ILE A 9 -2.81 2.49 -10.10
N LEU A 10 -3.36 2.40 -8.89
CA LEU A 10 -2.63 2.57 -7.63
C LEU A 10 -2.25 1.22 -7.03
N TYR A 11 -0.98 1.07 -6.62
CA TYR A 11 -0.54 -0.02 -5.77
C TYR A 11 -0.16 0.49 -4.38
N ILE A 12 -0.84 0.01 -3.34
CA ILE A 12 -0.44 0.24 -1.94
C ILE A 12 0.53 -0.86 -1.54
N VAL A 13 1.79 -0.51 -1.30
CA VAL A 13 2.87 -1.46 -0.97
C VAL A 13 3.05 -1.51 0.55
N ILE A 14 2.84 -2.70 1.12
CA ILE A 14 2.84 -2.91 2.58
C ILE A 14 3.85 -4.00 2.92
N PRO A 15 5.01 -3.66 3.49
CA PRO A 15 5.93 -4.64 4.05
C PRO A 15 5.35 -5.26 5.33
N CYS A 16 5.48 -6.57 5.48
CA CYS A 16 4.97 -7.32 6.63
C CYS A 16 6.05 -8.23 7.22
N TYR A 17 6.27 -8.16 8.53
CA TYR A 17 7.10 -9.11 9.26
C TYR A 17 6.49 -9.46 10.62
N ASN A 18 5.98 -10.68 10.75
CA ASN A 18 5.29 -11.19 11.94
C ASN A 18 4.06 -10.35 12.37
N GLU A 19 3.16 -10.08 11.41
CA GLU A 19 1.98 -9.22 11.57
C GLU A 19 0.69 -10.01 11.74
N GLN A 20 0.74 -11.27 12.19
CA GLN A 20 -0.45 -12.15 12.19
C GLN A 20 -1.65 -11.62 12.99
N GLU A 21 -1.42 -10.76 13.97
CA GLU A 21 -2.46 -10.21 14.85
C GLU A 21 -3.10 -8.95 14.25
N VAL A 22 -2.31 -8.10 13.61
CA VAL A 22 -2.76 -6.79 13.10
C VAL A 22 -3.23 -6.86 11.64
N LEU A 23 -2.59 -7.67 10.81
CA LEU A 23 -2.88 -7.76 9.38
C LEU A 23 -4.36 -8.06 9.06
N PRO A 24 -5.07 -8.96 9.77
CA PRO A 24 -6.51 -9.20 9.53
C PRO A 24 -7.41 -7.98 9.80
N ILE A 25 -6.92 -7.01 10.58
CA ILE A 25 -7.62 -5.78 10.92
C ILE A 25 -7.27 -4.71 9.90
N THR A 26 -5.98 -4.46 9.68
CA THR A 26 -5.49 -3.35 8.83
C THR A 26 -5.73 -3.60 7.35
N SER A 27 -5.67 -4.85 6.87
CA SER A 27 -6.04 -5.22 5.49
C SER A 27 -7.40 -4.65 5.07
N LYS A 28 -8.41 -4.77 5.95
CA LYS A 28 -9.77 -4.26 5.69
C LYS A 28 -9.80 -2.74 5.51
N LEU A 29 -8.93 -2.00 6.21
CA LEU A 29 -8.83 -0.55 6.07
C LEU A 29 -8.26 -0.18 4.70
N PHE A 30 -7.21 -0.89 4.26
CA PHE A 30 -6.61 -0.68 2.94
C PHE A 30 -7.56 -1.03 1.80
N LEU A 31 -8.28 -2.15 1.91
CA LEU A 31 -9.30 -2.52 0.94
C LEU A 31 -10.41 -1.47 0.88
N LYS A 32 -10.91 -1.03 2.05
CA LYS A 32 -11.92 0.04 2.09
C LYS A 32 -11.42 1.29 1.37
N LYS A 33 -10.17 1.72 1.62
CA LYS A 33 -9.59 2.90 0.97
C LYS A 33 -9.50 2.73 -0.55
N ILE A 34 -9.04 1.58 -1.04
CA ILE A 34 -9.05 1.28 -2.49
C ILE A 34 -10.47 1.38 -3.04
N THR A 35 -11.45 0.73 -2.41
CA THR A 35 -12.84 0.75 -2.90
C THR A 35 -13.46 2.15 -2.87
N ASP A 36 -13.16 2.95 -1.85
CA ASP A 36 -13.65 4.33 -1.74
C ASP A 36 -13.06 5.21 -2.86
N LEU A 37 -11.75 5.09 -3.14
CA LEU A 37 -11.07 5.82 -4.20
C LEU A 37 -11.58 5.42 -5.59
N VAL A 38 -11.84 4.13 -5.82
CA VAL A 38 -12.46 3.62 -7.06
C VAL A 38 -13.89 4.17 -7.22
N ALA A 39 -14.70 4.09 -6.17
CA ALA A 39 -16.08 4.60 -6.19
C ALA A 39 -16.14 6.12 -6.43
N ALA A 40 -15.14 6.86 -5.96
CA ALA A 40 -14.98 8.30 -6.22
C ALA A 40 -14.42 8.61 -7.62
N GLY A 41 -14.08 7.60 -8.43
CA GLY A 41 -13.47 7.78 -9.76
C GLY A 41 -12.05 8.34 -9.72
N LYS A 42 -11.34 8.21 -8.60
CA LYS A 42 -9.98 8.73 -8.42
C LYS A 42 -8.89 7.78 -8.90
N ILE A 43 -9.15 6.47 -8.86
CA ILE A 43 -8.22 5.42 -9.30
C ILE A 43 -8.98 4.30 -10.02
N SER A 44 -8.26 3.52 -10.82
CA SER A 44 -8.81 2.35 -11.51
C SER A 44 -9.14 1.20 -10.54
N ASP A 45 -10.16 0.42 -10.87
CA ASP A 45 -10.51 -0.86 -10.20
C ASP A 45 -9.44 -1.97 -10.41
N ASP A 46 -8.45 -1.70 -11.27
CA ASP A 46 -7.24 -2.50 -11.39
C ASP A 46 -6.18 -2.21 -10.31
N SER A 47 -6.45 -1.26 -9.41
CA SER A 47 -5.60 -0.96 -8.26
C SER A 47 -5.49 -2.14 -7.29
N ARG A 48 -4.38 -2.23 -6.55
CA ARG A 48 -4.09 -3.38 -5.67
C ARG A 48 -3.49 -2.95 -4.33
N VAL A 49 -3.68 -3.79 -3.33
CA VAL A 49 -2.92 -3.81 -2.08
C VAL A 49 -1.91 -4.94 -2.19
N LEU A 50 -0.63 -4.59 -2.24
CA LEU A 50 0.49 -5.51 -2.37
C LEU A 50 1.17 -5.70 -1.01
N PHE A 51 0.93 -6.86 -0.41
CA PHE A 51 1.64 -7.28 0.79
C PHE A 51 2.99 -7.92 0.44
N VAL A 52 4.05 -7.48 1.10
CA VAL A 52 5.39 -8.03 0.94
C VAL A 52 5.80 -8.72 2.24
N ASN A 53 5.69 -10.05 2.28
CA ASN A 53 6.14 -10.83 3.42
C ASN A 53 7.68 -10.88 3.47
N ASP A 54 8.27 -10.24 4.48
CA ASP A 54 9.71 -10.22 4.76
C ASP A 54 10.18 -11.47 5.52
N GLY A 55 9.81 -12.65 5.01
CA GLY A 55 10.19 -13.93 5.61
C GLY A 55 9.72 -14.12 7.05
N SER A 56 8.45 -13.79 7.33
CA SER A 56 7.83 -14.00 8.65
C SER A 56 7.92 -15.46 9.12
N LYS A 57 7.96 -15.65 10.43
CA LYS A 57 8.02 -16.97 11.09
C LYS A 57 6.68 -17.41 11.68
N ASP A 58 5.68 -16.56 11.59
CA ASP A 58 4.34 -16.74 12.13
C ASP A 58 3.33 -17.00 10.99
N LYS A 59 2.03 -16.77 11.22
CA LYS A 59 0.99 -17.02 10.22
C LYS A 59 0.83 -15.93 9.17
N THR A 60 1.64 -14.85 9.18
CA THR A 60 1.50 -13.69 8.28
C THR A 60 1.38 -14.09 6.82
N TRP A 61 2.25 -14.98 6.32
CA TRP A 61 2.20 -15.41 4.93
C TRP A 61 0.91 -16.16 4.57
N SER A 62 0.46 -17.06 5.46
CA SER A 62 -0.81 -17.77 5.25
C SER A 62 -1.98 -16.80 5.17
N ILE A 63 -1.99 -15.78 6.04
CA ILE A 63 -3.03 -14.75 6.05
C ILE A 63 -3.01 -13.96 4.74
N ILE A 64 -1.82 -13.57 4.23
CA ILE A 64 -1.69 -12.90 2.93
C ILE A 64 -2.24 -13.77 1.79
N CYS A 65 -1.91 -15.06 1.78
CA CYS A 65 -2.44 -15.98 0.78
C CYS A 65 -3.97 -16.10 0.82
N ASP A 66 -4.56 -16.12 2.02
CA ASP A 66 -6.02 -16.22 2.17
C ASP A 66 -6.73 -14.90 1.81
N LEU A 67 -6.12 -13.75 2.14
CA LEU A 67 -6.57 -12.45 1.67
C LEU A 67 -6.60 -12.38 0.13
N ALA A 68 -5.52 -12.79 -0.54
CA ALA A 68 -5.42 -12.79 -2.01
C ALA A 68 -6.46 -13.70 -2.70
N LYS A 69 -6.95 -14.74 -2.02
CA LYS A 69 -8.07 -15.57 -2.52
C LYS A 69 -9.43 -14.93 -2.26
N SER A 70 -9.54 -14.11 -1.21
CA SER A 70 -10.82 -13.54 -0.75
C SER A 70 -11.28 -12.34 -1.56
N ASP A 71 -10.33 -11.54 -2.09
CA ASP A 71 -10.64 -10.33 -2.85
C ASP A 71 -9.55 -10.09 -3.91
N LYS A 72 -9.96 -9.71 -5.12
CA LYS A 72 -9.07 -9.45 -6.27
C LYS A 72 -8.10 -8.30 -6.05
N HIS A 73 -8.40 -7.38 -5.13
CA HIS A 73 -7.55 -6.23 -4.84
C HIS A 73 -6.33 -6.64 -4.00
N TYR A 74 -6.37 -7.77 -3.31
CA TYR A 74 -5.24 -8.24 -2.54
C TYR A 74 -4.29 -9.10 -3.37
N ILE A 75 -3.01 -8.78 -3.30
CA ILE A 75 -1.93 -9.62 -3.83
C ILE A 75 -0.79 -9.70 -2.82
N GLY A 76 0.06 -10.72 -2.96
CA GLY A 76 1.15 -10.93 -2.03
C GLY A 76 2.37 -11.54 -2.70
N ILE A 77 3.54 -11.07 -2.29
CA ILE A 77 4.84 -11.71 -2.58
C ILE A 77 5.54 -12.08 -1.26
N SER A 78 6.37 -13.10 -1.30
CA SER A 78 7.14 -13.53 -0.13
C SER A 78 8.62 -13.60 -0.45
N GLN A 79 9.42 -12.99 0.42
CA GLN A 79 10.86 -13.22 0.43
C GLN A 79 11.17 -14.58 1.08
N SER A 80 12.27 -15.20 0.67
CA SER A 80 12.68 -16.53 1.16
C SER A 80 13.17 -16.53 2.61
N ARG A 81 13.52 -15.36 3.14
CA ARG A 81 13.97 -15.10 4.51
C ARG A 81 13.84 -13.60 4.78
N ASN A 82 13.88 -13.20 6.05
CA ASN A 82 13.94 -11.80 6.41
C ASN A 82 15.19 -11.13 5.83
N ARG A 83 15.00 -10.03 5.10
CA ARG A 83 16.03 -9.14 4.55
C ARG A 83 15.92 -7.72 5.09
N GLY A 84 14.95 -7.45 5.96
CA GLY A 84 14.74 -6.16 6.59
C GLY A 84 13.74 -5.29 5.83
N HIS A 85 13.10 -4.41 6.59
CA HIS A 85 11.98 -3.58 6.14
C HIS A 85 12.23 -2.85 4.81
N GLN A 86 13.36 -2.15 4.66
CA GLN A 86 13.68 -1.39 3.45
C GLN A 86 13.80 -2.28 2.19
N ASN A 87 14.29 -3.51 2.36
CA ASN A 87 14.37 -4.48 1.26
C ASN A 87 12.99 -5.04 0.90
N ALA A 88 12.07 -5.14 1.86
CA ALA A 88 10.68 -5.51 1.60
C ALA A 88 9.95 -4.40 0.83
N VAL A 89 10.09 -3.14 1.24
CA VAL A 89 9.54 -1.98 0.50
C VAL A 89 10.09 -1.97 -0.94
N LEU A 90 11.41 -2.06 -1.11
CA LEU A 90 12.02 -2.09 -2.43
C LEU A 90 11.52 -3.25 -3.29
N ALA A 91 11.40 -4.45 -2.73
CA ALA A 91 10.87 -5.61 -3.45
C ALA A 91 9.43 -5.37 -3.94
N GLY A 92 8.58 -4.76 -3.10
CA GLY A 92 7.21 -4.41 -3.48
C GLY A 92 7.16 -3.35 -4.58
N LEU A 93 7.97 -2.30 -4.48
CA LEU A 93 8.07 -1.26 -5.52
C LEU A 93 8.56 -1.86 -6.85
N MET A 94 9.56 -2.74 -6.81
CA MET A 94 10.09 -3.41 -8.00
C MET A 94 9.09 -4.37 -8.65
N GLU A 95 8.22 -5.00 -7.85
CA GLU A 95 7.14 -5.85 -8.33
C GLU A 95 5.99 -5.04 -8.96
N ALA A 96 5.73 -3.84 -8.44
CA ALA A 96 4.65 -2.96 -8.88
C ALA A 96 5.01 -2.10 -10.10
N LYS A 97 6.29 -1.75 -10.29
CA LYS A 97 6.76 -0.69 -11.22
C LYS A 97 6.19 -0.72 -12.65
N ASP A 98 5.92 -1.91 -13.21
CA ASP A 98 5.45 -2.06 -14.60
C ASP A 98 3.94 -2.39 -14.67
N LYS A 99 3.25 -2.39 -13.52
CA LYS A 99 1.85 -2.82 -13.35
C LYS A 99 0.93 -1.71 -12.85
N CYS A 100 1.49 -0.58 -12.44
CA CYS A 100 0.76 0.55 -11.87
C CYS A 100 1.32 1.88 -12.37
N ASP A 101 0.52 2.94 -12.24
CA ASP A 101 0.94 4.30 -12.55
C ASP A 101 1.49 5.02 -11.31
N ILE A 102 1.02 4.64 -10.12
CA ILE A 102 1.39 5.25 -8.84
C ILE A 102 1.52 4.17 -7.76
N THR A 103 2.48 4.37 -6.86
CA THR A 103 2.65 3.56 -5.65
C THR A 103 2.55 4.43 -4.40
N ILE A 104 1.99 3.87 -3.33
CA ILE A 104 2.07 4.43 -1.97
C ILE A 104 2.62 3.34 -1.07
N SER A 105 3.76 3.56 -0.43
CA SER A 105 4.30 2.67 0.59
C SER A 105 3.80 3.10 1.97
N ILE A 106 3.33 2.15 2.78
CA ILE A 106 2.80 2.39 4.13
C ILE A 106 3.04 1.18 5.04
N ASP A 107 3.16 1.41 6.35
CA ASP A 107 3.36 0.34 7.33
C ASP A 107 2.07 -0.46 7.60
N CYS A 108 2.25 -1.72 8.03
CA CYS A 108 1.14 -2.65 8.27
C CYS A 108 0.39 -2.40 9.58
N ASP A 109 0.93 -1.56 10.47
CA ASP A 109 0.46 -1.38 11.84
C ASP A 109 -0.79 -0.48 11.97
N GLY A 110 -1.15 0.24 10.90
CA GLY A 110 -2.31 1.13 10.86
C GLY A 110 -2.15 2.42 11.67
N GLN A 111 -0.92 2.80 12.05
CA GLN A 111 -0.66 4.07 12.74
C GLN A 111 -0.71 5.28 11.80
N ASP A 112 -0.43 5.07 10.52
CA ASP A 112 -0.49 6.11 9.50
C ASP A 112 -1.92 6.50 9.16
N ASP A 113 -2.14 7.78 8.87
CA ASP A 113 -3.43 8.26 8.40
C ASP A 113 -3.68 7.81 6.96
N ILE A 114 -4.45 6.73 6.82
CA ILE A 114 -4.85 6.18 5.51
C ILE A 114 -5.60 7.24 4.68
N ASN A 115 -6.24 8.24 5.29
CA ASN A 115 -6.90 9.32 4.53
C ASN A 115 -5.92 10.29 3.87
N ALA A 116 -4.66 10.33 4.31
CA ALA A 116 -3.63 11.09 3.60
C ALA A 116 -3.44 10.60 2.16
N MET A 117 -3.78 9.33 1.86
CA MET A 117 -3.73 8.79 0.49
C MET A 117 -4.64 9.55 -0.48
N ASP A 118 -5.76 10.11 -0.01
CA ASP A 118 -6.67 10.87 -0.87
C ASP A 118 -5.96 12.11 -1.43
N ALA A 119 -5.24 12.85 -0.57
CA ALA A 119 -4.46 14.02 -0.94
C ALA A 119 -3.23 13.65 -1.78
N MET A 120 -2.61 12.50 -1.53
CA MET A 120 -1.48 12.01 -2.34
C MET A 120 -1.91 11.69 -3.77
N VAL A 121 -3.06 11.02 -3.95
CA VAL A 121 -3.63 10.74 -5.27
C VAL A 121 -4.01 12.04 -5.97
N ASP A 122 -4.64 12.99 -5.26
CA ASP A 122 -5.02 14.28 -5.85
C ASP A 122 -3.78 15.08 -6.31
N ALA A 123 -2.70 15.10 -5.53
CA ALA A 123 -1.46 15.77 -5.92
C ALA A 123 -0.80 15.12 -7.15
N TYR A 124 -0.88 13.79 -7.29
CA TYR A 124 -0.38 13.09 -8.47
C TYR A 124 -1.24 13.38 -9.72
N VAL A 125 -2.57 13.31 -9.59
CA VAL A 125 -3.51 13.41 -10.71
C VAL A 125 -3.71 14.85 -11.18
N ASN A 126 -3.96 15.76 -10.24
CA ASN A 126 -4.38 17.14 -10.53
C ASN A 126 -3.19 18.08 -10.63
N ASP A 127 -2.22 17.95 -9.72
CA ASP A 127 -1.06 18.86 -9.66
C ASP A 127 0.12 18.35 -10.49
N GLY A 128 0.09 17.07 -10.91
CA GLY A 128 1.16 16.41 -11.65
C GLY A 128 2.46 16.34 -10.86
N CYS A 129 2.36 15.98 -9.58
CA CYS A 129 3.51 15.68 -8.71
C CYS A 129 4.00 14.25 -8.95
N GLU A 130 5.32 14.04 -9.04
CA GLU A 130 5.90 12.71 -9.20
C GLU A 130 6.24 12.03 -7.87
N VAL A 131 6.45 12.83 -6.82
CA VAL A 131 6.81 12.36 -5.48
C VAL A 131 6.03 13.17 -4.46
N VAL A 132 5.31 12.50 -3.58
CA VAL A 132 4.51 13.11 -2.51
C VAL A 132 4.91 12.45 -1.18
N TYR A 133 5.20 13.26 -0.17
CA TYR A 133 5.61 12.78 1.15
C TYR A 133 4.48 12.97 2.17
N GLY A 134 4.22 11.93 2.97
CA GLY A 134 3.46 12.06 4.19
C GLY A 134 4.32 12.70 5.27
N VAL A 135 3.91 13.87 5.78
CA VAL A 135 4.64 14.58 6.85
C VAL A 135 3.75 14.64 8.08
N ARG A 136 4.21 14.08 9.20
CA ARG A 136 3.51 14.19 10.49
C ARG A 136 3.50 15.64 10.95
N SER A 137 2.35 16.15 11.35
CA SER A 137 2.15 17.55 11.74
C SER A 137 2.79 17.95 13.08
N LYS A 138 3.17 16.98 13.94
CA LYS A 138 3.87 17.21 15.22
C LYS A 138 4.91 16.12 15.53
N ARG A 139 6.05 16.54 16.08
CA ARG A 139 7.19 15.69 16.52
C ARG A 139 7.36 15.72 18.05
N ASP A 140 6.28 15.69 18.82
CA ASP A 140 6.34 15.88 20.28
C ASP A 140 6.64 14.60 21.09
N THR A 141 6.84 13.46 20.44
CA THR A 141 7.16 12.20 21.12
C THR A 141 8.22 11.42 20.37
N ASP A 142 9.45 11.92 20.43
CA ASP A 142 10.65 11.10 20.52
C ASP A 142 11.27 11.42 21.89
N THR A 143 11.12 10.53 22.87
CA THR A 143 11.91 10.53 24.11
C THR A 143 12.43 9.13 24.35
#